data_AF-A0A7X2G249-F1
#
_entry.id   AF-A0A7X2G249-F1
#
_cell.length_a   1.000
_cell.length_b   1.000
_cell.length_c   1.000
_cell.angle_alpha   90.00
_cell.angle_beta   90.00
_cell.angle_gamma   90.00
#
_symmetry.space_group_name_H-M   'P 1'
#
loop_
_entity.id
_entity.type
_entity.pdbx_description
1 polymer ?
#
loop_
_entity_poly.entity_id
_entity_poly.type
_entity_poly.pdbx_seq_one_letter_code
_entity_poly.pdbx_strand_id
1 'polypeptide(L)'
;MVQKLNKRMVVFICVSVVLFILSSILNADIERVDNKELINRSIYCIALYLWTLWMYVGKHRFYKFFTVFTLVVYTFGFISFILVPLLNFQTICEIVLSGLGIIINVTAILTIHKERMPITNDQKDNP
;
A
#
# COMPACT_ATOMS: atom_id res chain seq x y z
N MET A 1 3.22 12.82 25.06
CA MET A 1 4.49 12.30 24.53
C MET A 1 4.36 12.18 23.01
N VAL A 2 5.02 13.04 22.22
CA VAL A 2 4.90 13.02 20.74
C VAL A 2 5.61 11.79 20.20
N GLN A 3 4.87 10.77 19.79
CA GLN A 3 5.47 9.59 19.15
C GLN A 3 6.14 10.01 17.85
N LYS A 4 7.45 9.78 17.72
CA LYS A 4 8.20 10.10 16.50
C LYS A 4 7.65 9.25 15.35
N LEU A 5 7.10 9.92 14.35
CA LEU A 5 6.62 9.29 13.13
C LEU A 5 7.80 8.73 12.32
N ASN A 6 7.75 7.45 11.95
CA ASN A 6 8.71 6.88 11.01
C ASN A 6 8.38 7.33 9.59
N LYS A 7 8.99 8.44 9.17
CA LYS A 7 8.79 9.09 7.86
C LYS A 7 9.02 8.12 6.68
N ARG A 8 9.90 7.13 6.82
CA ARG A 8 10.16 6.13 5.77
C ARG A 8 8.91 5.31 5.43
N MET A 9 8.09 4.97 6.43
CA MET A 9 6.87 4.20 6.22
C MET A 9 5.82 5.00 5.43
N VAL A 10 5.70 6.30 5.73
CA VAL A 10 4.82 7.20 4.96
C VAL A 10 5.27 7.27 3.51
N VAL A 11 6.58 7.39 3.27
CA VAL A 11 7.13 7.38 1.90
C VAL A 11 6.81 6.06 1.20
N PHE A 12 6.99 4.90 1.85
CA PHE A 12 6.65 3.61 1.25
C PHE A 12 5.17 3.49 0.88
N ILE A 13 4.27 3.94 1.75
CA ILE A 13 2.83 3.98 1.47
C ILE A 13 2.54 4.84 0.24
N CYS A 14 3.08 6.06 0.18
CA CYS A 14 2.87 6.97 -0.95
C CYS A 14 3.43 6.42 -2.26
N VAL A 15 4.64 5.86 -2.25
CA VAL A 15 5.25 5.28 -3.45
C VAL A 15 4.43 4.07 -3.92
N SER A 16 3.92 3.25 -3.00
CA SER A 16 3.07 2.11 -3.36
C SER A 16 1.76 2.53 -4.03
N VAL A 17 1.11 3.60 -3.55
CA VAL A 17 -0.07 4.19 -4.21
C VAL A 17 0.24 4.58 -5.65
N VAL A 18 1.33 5.31 -5.86
CA VAL A 18 1.73 5.79 -7.18
C VAL A 18 2.01 4.61 -8.12
N LEU A 19 2.76 3.60 -7.66
CA LEU A 19 3.04 2.40 -8.44
C LEU A 19 1.78 1.63 -8.80
N PHE A 20 0.81 1.54 -7.88
CA PHE A 20 -0.44 0.83 -8.12
C PHE A 20 -1.30 1.54 -9.18
N ILE A 21 -1.39 2.87 -9.10
CA ILE A 21 -2.10 3.68 -10.09
C ILE A 21 -1.42 3.55 -11.46
N LEU A 22 -0.09 3.67 -11.53
CA LEU A 22 0.66 3.53 -12.78
C LEU A 22 0.50 2.14 -13.39
N SER A 23 0.57 1.08 -12.58
CA SER A 23 0.34 -0.30 -13.03
C SER A 23 -1.09 -0.49 -13.53
N SER A 24 -2.07 0.11 -12.84
CA SER A 24 -3.48 0.07 -13.27
C SER A 24 -3.71 0.79 -14.60
N ILE A 25 -3.07 1.94 -14.82
CA ILE A 25 -3.16 2.69 -16.08
C ILE A 25 -2.48 1.91 -17.21
N LEU A 26 -1.33 1.29 -16.95
CA LEU A 26 -0.63 0.48 -17.95
C LEU A 26 -1.37 -0.81 -18.30
N ASN A 27 -2.06 -1.43 -17.34
CA ASN A 27 -2.90 -2.60 -17.59
C ASN A 27 -4.27 -2.24 -18.19
N ALA A 28 -4.64 -0.96 -18.19
CA ALA A 28 -5.87 -0.50 -18.82
C ALA A 28 -5.70 -0.62 -20.33
N ASP A 29 -6.16 -1.74 -20.89
CA ASP A 29 -6.28 -1.92 -22.32
C ASP A 29 -7.21 -0.81 -22.86
N ILE A 30 -6.63 0.18 -23.55
CA ILE A 30 -7.29 1.45 -23.93
C ILE A 30 -8.58 1.22 -24.72
N GLU A 31 -8.72 0.02 -25.33
CA GLU A 31 -9.89 -0.37 -26.13
C GLU A 31 -10.91 -1.27 -25.38
N ARG A 32 -10.59 -1.84 -24.22
CA ARG A 32 -11.43 -2.87 -23.56
C ARG A 32 -11.88 -2.56 -22.13
N VAL A 33 -11.25 -1.62 -21.45
CA VAL A 33 -11.65 -1.27 -20.08
C VAL A 33 -12.68 -0.15 -20.10
N ASP A 34 -13.87 -0.40 -19.56
CA ASP A 34 -14.85 0.67 -19.33
C ASP A 34 -14.22 1.66 -18.33
N ASN A 35 -14.01 2.91 -18.76
CA ASN A 35 -13.30 3.94 -18.00
C ASN A 35 -13.80 4.07 -16.55
N LYS A 36 -15.09 3.76 -16.31
CA LYS A 36 -15.70 3.74 -14.98
C LYS A 36 -15.08 2.72 -14.04
N GLU A 37 -14.71 1.54 -14.52
CA GLU A 37 -14.11 0.49 -13.69
C GLU A 37 -12.70 0.88 -13.25
N LEU A 38 -11.88 1.41 -14.18
CA LEU A 38 -10.54 1.92 -13.87
C LEU A 38 -10.59 3.04 -12.82
N ILE A 39 -11.51 3.99 -13.01
CA ILE A 39 -11.73 5.11 -12.09
C ILE A 39 -12.16 4.59 -10.72
N ASN A 40 -13.12 3.67 -10.65
CA ASN A 40 -13.57 3.09 -9.39
C ASN A 40 -12.43 2.38 -8.67
N ARG A 41 -11.69 1.50 -9.36
CA ARG A 41 -10.52 0.80 -8.78
C ARG A 41 -9.47 1.78 -8.24
N SER A 42 -9.20 2.86 -8.97
CA SER A 42 -8.26 3.91 -8.56
C SER A 42 -8.74 4.71 -7.34
N ILE A 43 -10.03 5.08 -7.29
CA ILE A 43 -10.62 5.79 -6.15
C ILE A 43 -10.61 4.92 -4.90
N TYR A 44 -11.03 3.65 -4.99
CA TYR A 44 -10.95 2.72 -3.87
C TYR A 44 -9.52 2.51 -3.41
N CYS A 45 -8.57 2.44 -4.36
CA CYS A 45 -7.14 2.37 -4.05
C CYS A 45 -6.69 3.55 -3.18
N ILE A 46 -6.92 4.77 -3.68
CA ILE A 46 -6.53 6.01 -3.01
C ILE A 46 -7.21 6.11 -1.63
N ALA A 47 -8.50 5.81 -1.54
CA ALA A 47 -9.26 5.90 -0.29
C ALA A 47 -8.70 4.95 0.78
N LEU A 48 -8.41 3.69 0.44
CA LEU A 48 -7.87 2.72 1.41
C LEU A 48 -6.47 3.12 1.90
N TYR A 49 -5.63 3.65 1.01
CA TYR A 49 -4.30 4.11 1.38
C TYR A 49 -4.31 5.41 2.18
N LEU A 50 -5.19 6.36 1.87
CA LEU A 50 -5.38 7.56 2.70
C LEU A 50 -5.88 7.19 4.09
N TRP A 51 -6.80 6.23 4.19
CA TRP A 51 -7.25 5.73 5.48
C TRP A 51 -6.13 5.04 6.23
N THR A 52 -5.31 4.26 5.54
CA THR A 52 -4.12 3.61 6.13
C THR A 52 -3.13 4.63 6.66
N LEU A 53 -2.89 5.70 5.88
CA LEU A 53 -2.02 6.80 6.27
C LEU A 53 -2.56 7.50 7.52
N TRP A 54 -3.86 7.81 7.55
CA TRP A 54 -4.51 8.42 8.70
C TRP A 54 -4.40 7.53 9.95
N MET A 55 -4.71 6.23 9.82
CA MET A 55 -4.56 5.24 10.88
C MET A 55 -3.13 5.19 11.42
N TYR A 56 -2.15 5.21 10.51
CA TYR A 56 -0.73 5.13 10.82
C TYR A 56 -0.18 6.40 11.49
N VAL A 57 -0.53 7.58 10.95
CA VAL A 57 -0.10 8.89 11.47
C VAL A 57 -0.73 9.19 12.82
N GLY A 58 -2.02 8.90 12.98
CA GLY A 58 -2.73 9.04 14.25
C GLY A 58 -2.37 7.97 15.28
N LYS A 59 -1.59 6.94 14.90
CA LYS A 59 -1.20 5.80 15.75
C LYS A 59 -2.40 5.17 16.48
N HIS A 60 -3.53 5.05 15.79
CA HIS A 60 -4.77 4.47 16.32
C HIS A 60 -4.59 3.01 16.76
N ARG A 61 -5.40 2.50 17.70
CA ARG A 61 -5.22 1.18 18.34
C ARG A 61 -4.95 0.01 17.39
N PHE A 62 -5.48 0.04 16.16
CA PHE A 62 -5.32 -1.01 15.15
C PHE A 62 -4.45 -0.62 13.95
N TYR A 63 -3.65 0.45 14.05
CA TYR A 63 -2.88 0.97 12.91
C TYR A 63 -1.96 -0.07 12.28
N LYS A 64 -1.32 -0.92 13.10
CA LYS A 64 -0.41 -1.96 12.59
C LYS A 64 -1.15 -3.01 11.79
N PHE A 65 -2.22 -3.56 12.36
CA PHE A 65 -3.05 -4.55 11.70
C PHE A 65 -3.60 -3.98 10.39
N PHE A 66 -4.21 -2.79 10.45
CA PHE A 66 -4.81 -2.16 9.28
C PHE A 66 -3.77 -1.85 8.19
N THR A 67 -2.61 -1.32 8.57
CA THR A 67 -1.54 -1.05 7.59
C THR A 67 -1.00 -2.32 6.95
N VAL A 68 -0.78 -3.38 7.73
CA VAL A 68 -0.34 -4.67 7.18
C VAL A 68 -1.43 -5.27 6.28
N PHE A 69 -2.69 -5.24 6.70
CA PHE A 69 -3.82 -5.70 5.89
C PHE A 69 -3.87 -4.98 4.54
N THR A 70 -3.84 -3.65 4.54
CA THR A 70 -3.84 -2.83 3.33
C THR A 70 -2.66 -3.21 2.42
N LEU A 71 -1.44 -3.29 2.96
CA LEU A 71 -0.26 -3.63 2.18
C LEU A 71 -0.33 -5.04 1.60
N VAL A 72 -0.88 -6.02 2.32
CA VAL A 72 -1.10 -7.38 1.82
C VAL A 72 -2.10 -7.38 0.67
N VAL A 73 -3.26 -6.71 0.83
CA VAL A 73 -4.29 -6.60 -0.23
C VAL A 73 -3.69 -6.03 -1.52
N TYR A 74 -2.92 -4.95 -1.42
CA TYR A 74 -2.30 -4.35 -2.61
C TYR A 74 -1.11 -5.15 -3.15
N THR A 75 -0.44 -5.95 -2.32
CA THR A 75 0.58 -6.89 -2.80
C THR A 75 -0.05 -7.95 -3.69
N PHE A 76 -1.20 -8.50 -3.30
CA PHE A 76 -1.98 -9.40 -4.17
C PHE A 76 -2.47 -8.69 -5.45
N GLY A 77 -2.85 -7.41 -5.34
CA GLY A 77 -3.16 -6.59 -6.51
C GLY A 77 -1.98 -6.49 -7.49
N PHE A 78 -0.77 -6.21 -7.02
CA PHE A 78 0.42 -6.21 -7.88
C PHE A 78 0.74 -7.60 -8.47
N ILE A 79 0.56 -8.67 -7.71
CA ILE A 79 0.74 -10.03 -8.24
C ILE A 79 -0.22 -10.30 -9.39
N SER A 80 -1.46 -9.79 -9.33
CA SER A 80 -2.44 -9.97 -10.40
C SER A 80 -2.02 -9.35 -11.74
N PHE A 81 -1.23 -8.28 -11.71
CA PHE A 81 -0.68 -7.61 -12.90
C PHE A 81 0.49 -8.38 -13.55
N ILE A 82 1.13 -9.30 -12.82
CA ILE A 82 2.26 -10.10 -13.35
C ILE A 82 1.76 -11.30 -14.17
N LEU A 83 0.51 -11.75 -13.97
CA LEU A 83 -0.02 -12.98 -14.55
C LEU A 83 -0.50 -12.84 -16.02
N VAL A 84 0.04 -11.88 -16.77
CA VAL A 84 -0.37 -11.59 -18.15
C VAL A 84 0.44 -12.45 -19.15
N PRO A 85 -0.21 -13.18 -20.07
CA PRO A 85 0.44 -14.19 -20.93
C PRO A 85 1.22 -13.65 -22.14
N LEU A 86 1.28 -12.33 -22.36
CA LEU A 86 1.88 -11.72 -23.56
C LEU A 86 3.11 -10.88 -23.20
N LEU A 87 4.28 -11.22 -23.75
CA LEU A 87 5.53 -10.46 -23.56
C LEU A 87 5.68 -9.36 -24.63
N ASN A 88 4.90 -8.29 -24.52
CA ASN A 88 5.13 -7.05 -25.27
C ASN A 88 5.85 -6.02 -24.36
N PHE A 89 6.32 -4.91 -24.94
CA PHE A 89 7.05 -3.88 -24.18
C PHE A 89 6.23 -3.33 -23.00
N GLN A 90 4.92 -3.17 -23.17
CA GLN A 90 4.00 -2.70 -22.14
C GLN A 90 3.91 -3.68 -20.96
N THR A 91 3.77 -4.99 -21.22
CA THR A 91 3.79 -6.04 -20.20
C THR A 91 5.12 -6.05 -19.45
N ILE A 92 6.25 -5.83 -20.13
CA ILE A 92 7.56 -5.73 -19.45
C ILE A 92 7.57 -4.56 -18.46
N CYS A 93 7.08 -3.38 -18.88
CA CYS A 93 6.94 -2.23 -17.99
C CYS A 93 6.01 -2.51 -16.81
N GLU A 94 4.88 -3.18 -17.04
CA GLU A 94 3.93 -3.58 -15.99
C GLU A 94 4.54 -4.56 -14.99
N ILE A 95 5.27 -5.58 -15.46
CA ILE A 95 5.97 -6.54 -14.62
C ILE A 95 7.01 -5.83 -13.74
N VAL A 96 7.78 -4.89 -14.30
CA VAL A 96 8.78 -4.14 -13.55
C VAL A 96 8.12 -3.27 -12.48
N LEU A 97 7.06 -2.52 -12.81
CA LEU A 97 6.35 -1.68 -11.86
C LEU A 97 5.68 -2.50 -10.75
N SER A 98 5.07 -3.62 -11.12
CA SER A 98 4.43 -4.54 -10.18
C SER A 98 5.45 -5.21 -9.26
N GLY A 99 6.61 -5.60 -9.79
CA GLY A 99 7.73 -6.12 -9.01
C GLY A 99 8.25 -5.10 -8.00
N LEU A 100 8.44 -3.84 -8.42
CA LEU A 100 8.81 -2.75 -7.50
C LEU A 100 7.75 -2.52 -6.42
N GLY A 101 6.46 -2.56 -6.80
CA GLY A 101 5.34 -2.43 -5.87
C GLY A 101 5.32 -3.52 -4.80
N ILE A 102 5.54 -4.78 -5.20
CA ILE A 102 5.67 -5.92 -4.27
C ILE A 102 6.84 -5.71 -3.32
N ILE A 103 8.03 -5.35 -3.83
CA ILE A 103 9.22 -5.13 -3.00
C ILE A 103 8.96 -4.02 -1.96
N ILE A 104 8.34 -2.92 -2.38
CA ILE A 104 8.01 -1.80 -1.47
C ILE A 104 7.01 -2.23 -0.40
N ASN A 105 5.94 -2.94 -0.78
CA ASN A 105 4.94 -3.39 0.18
C ASN A 105 5.51 -4.39 1.19
N VAL A 106 6.30 -5.37 0.72
CA VAL A 106 6.97 -6.33 1.61
C VAL A 106 7.94 -5.61 2.55
N THR A 107 8.71 -4.64 2.05
CA THR A 107 9.64 -3.84 2.87
C THR A 107 8.89 -3.02 3.92
N ALA A 108 7.74 -2.44 3.56
CA ALA A 108 6.88 -1.70 4.47
C ALA A 108 6.29 -2.61 5.56
N ILE A 109 5.84 -3.82 5.19
CA ILE A 109 5.35 -4.84 6.15
C ILE A 109 6.47 -5.23 7.14
N LEU A 110 7.67 -5.49 6.67
CA LEU A 110 8.82 -5.80 7.53
C LEU A 110 9.17 -4.62 8.44
N THR A 111 9.05 -3.39 7.94
CA THR A 111 9.31 -2.18 8.71
C THR A 111 8.30 -2.02 9.84
N ILE A 112 7.01 -2.17 9.57
CA ILE A 112 5.96 -2.00 10.59
C ILE A 112 5.94 -3.15 11.60
N HIS A 113 6.31 -4.37 11.19
CA HIS A 113 6.45 -5.51 12.09
C HIS A 113 7.60 -5.30 13.10
N LYS A 114 8.69 -4.64 12.68
CA LYS A 114 9.82 -4.28 13.55
C LYS A 114 9.53 -3.09 14.46
N GLU A 115 8.50 -2.28 14.19
CA GLU A 115 8.11 -1.23 15.13
C GLU A 115 7.61 -1.88 16.43
N ARG A 116 8.14 -1.47 17.59
CA ARG A 116 7.55 -1.87 18.88
C ARG A 116 6.16 -1.25 19.00
N MET A 117 5.18 -1.98 19.55
CA MET A 117 3.92 -1.32 19.89
C MET A 117 4.24 -0.30 20.99
N PRO A 118 3.72 0.94 20.92
CA PRO A 118 3.66 1.73 22.12
C PRO A 118 2.83 0.91 23.10
N ILE A 119 3.45 0.42 24.17
CA ILE A 119 2.76 -0.28 25.24
C ILE A 119 1.81 0.75 25.80
N THR A 120 0.52 0.63 25.48
CA THR A 120 -0.55 1.41 26.09
C THR A 120 -0.79 0.87 27.50
N ASN A 121 0.24 0.84 28.34
CA ASN A 121 0.08 0.76 29.78
C ASN A 121 0.37 2.14 30.36
N ASP A 122 -0.50 3.08 30.00
CA ASP A 122 -0.90 4.13 30.95
C ASP A 122 -2.00 3.52 31.85
N GLN A 123 -1.71 2.38 32.50
CA GLN A 123 -2.41 2.04 33.73
C GLN A 123 -1.70 2.84 34.81
N LYS A 124 -2.36 3.93 35.17
CA LYS A 124 -2.29 4.62 36.45
C LYS A 124 -1.89 3.65 37.58
N ASP A 125 -0.60 3.61 37.90
CA ASP A 125 -0.17 3.47 39.28
C ASP A 125 0.42 4.84 39.65
N ASN A 126 -0.48 5.69 40.15
CA ASN A 126 -0.08 6.88 40.90
C ASN A 126 0.74 6.41 42.12
N PRO A 127 1.74 7.20 42.54
CA PRO A 127 2.67 6.86 43.62
C PRO A 127 2.00 6.58 44.96
#